data_AF-E9JBF8-F1
#
_entry.id   AF-E9JBF8-F1
#
_cell.length_a   1.000
_cell.length_b   1.000
_cell.length_c   1.000
_cell.angle_alpha   90.00
_cell.angle_beta   90.00
_cell.angle_gamma   90.00
#
_symmetry.space_group_name_H-M   'P 1'
#
loop_
_entity.id
_entity.type
_entity.pdbx_description
1 polymer ?
#
loop_
_entity_poly.entity_id
_entity_poly.type
_entity_poly.pdbx_seq_one_letter_code
_entity_poly.pdbx_strand_id
1 'polypeptide(L)'
;TLDNILFNTEDDGKYRAMPIDFAYLTYSTPVVDLSTFLCLCCTNEMRRDKFSDIMRAYHDSLKEYLLEAGVWDMEVYSYEVLLEDFKRGGLFGFIIATFHLPVLLGYLKMDKIVEELSRIGMLEHVKRYKYNEELSKILADMLLHLKDLGCLTFF
;
A
#
# COMPACT_ATOMS: atom_id res chain seq x y z
N THR A 1 -4.15 -6.31 3.52
CA THR A 1 -5.12 -6.26 2.40
C THR A 1 -6.50 -6.00 2.98
N LEU A 2 -7.54 -5.82 2.17
CA LEU A 2 -8.91 -5.67 2.71
C LEU A 2 -9.35 -6.91 3.50
N ASP A 3 -8.84 -8.09 3.16
CA ASP A 3 -9.09 -9.34 3.90
C ASP A 3 -8.56 -9.30 5.35
N ASN A 4 -7.60 -8.42 5.63
CA ASN A 4 -7.03 -8.22 6.97
C ASN A 4 -7.72 -7.07 7.73
N ILE A 5 -8.93 -6.69 7.32
CA ILE A 5 -9.72 -5.65 7.99
C ILE A 5 -11.13 -6.20 8.22
N LEU A 6 -11.53 -6.28 9.48
CA LEU A 6 -12.92 -6.56 9.85
C LEU A 6 -13.70 -5.25 9.86
N PHE A 7 -14.91 -5.27 9.29
CA PHE A 7 -15.82 -4.13 9.29
C PHE A 7 -17.06 -4.46 10.12
N ASN A 8 -17.35 -3.62 11.11
CA ASN A 8 -18.60 -3.63 11.86
C ASN A 8 -19.47 -2.46 11.41
N THR A 9 -20.77 -2.69 11.21
CA THR A 9 -21.73 -1.61 10.96
C THR A 9 -22.30 -1.16 12.29
N GLU A 10 -22.13 0.12 12.61
CA GLU A 10 -22.67 0.75 13.82
C GLU A 10 -24.14 1.16 13.61
N ASP A 11 -24.86 1.42 14.70
CA ASP A 11 -26.30 1.77 14.67
C ASP A 11 -26.60 3.04 13.85
N ASP A 12 -25.61 3.93 13.67
CA ASP A 12 -25.71 5.15 12.88
C ASP A 12 -25.38 4.94 11.38
N GLY A 13 -25.17 3.70 10.97
CA GLY A 13 -24.82 3.32 9.60
C GLY A 13 -23.36 3.55 9.23
N LYS A 14 -22.50 3.97 10.17
CA LYS A 14 -21.06 4.08 9.92
C LYS A 14 -20.38 2.72 10.04
N TYR A 15 -19.24 2.58 9.36
CA TYR A 15 -18.40 1.40 9.46
C TYR A 15 -17.25 1.65 10.43
N ARG A 16 -17.09 0.73 11.39
CA ARG A 16 -15.90 0.63 12.22
C ARG A 16 -14.97 -0.42 11.63
N ALA A 17 -13.76 -0.01 11.25
CA ALA A 17 -12.73 -0.91 10.75
C ALA A 17 -11.82 -1.37 11.90
N MET A 18 -11.45 -2.65 11.91
CA MET A 18 -10.48 -3.24 12.82
C MET A 18 -9.44 -4.04 12.02
N PRO A 19 -8.18 -3.57 11.95
CA PRO A 19 -7.09 -4.35 11.40
C PRO A 19 -6.89 -5.64 12.21
N ILE A 20 -6.66 -6.73 11.49
CA ILE A 20 -6.27 -8.03 12.04
C ILE A 20 -5.00 -8.52 11.33
N ASP A 21 -4.47 -9.68 11.76
CA ASP A 21 -3.32 -10.33 11.14
C ASP A 21 -2.07 -9.44 11.06
N PHE A 22 -1.34 -9.41 12.18
CA PHE A 22 -0.13 -8.60 12.37
C PHE A 22 1.17 -9.33 12.02
N ALA A 23 1.11 -10.42 11.23
CA ALA A 23 2.28 -11.26 10.94
C ALA A 23 3.44 -10.50 10.26
N TYR A 24 3.13 -9.40 9.56
CA TYR A 24 4.10 -8.54 8.87
C TYR A 24 4.28 -7.16 9.51
N LEU A 25 3.83 -6.98 10.76
CA LEU A 25 4.01 -5.71 11.46
C LEU A 25 5.50 -5.41 11.68
N THR A 26 5.93 -4.21 11.36
CA THR A 26 7.33 -3.78 11.50
C THR A 26 7.42 -2.29 11.82
N TYR A 27 8.53 -1.87 12.43
CA TYR A 27 8.86 -0.46 12.58
C TYR A 27 9.39 0.09 11.26
N SER A 28 8.64 1.02 10.66
CA SER A 28 9.02 1.66 9.41
C SER A 28 8.39 3.05 9.28
N THR A 29 8.75 3.77 8.22
CA THR A 29 8.14 5.06 7.90
C THR A 29 6.66 4.89 7.51
N PRO A 30 5.77 5.86 7.78
CA PRO A 30 4.36 5.85 7.33
C PRO A 30 4.15 5.51 5.85
N VAL A 31 5.13 5.84 5.01
CA VAL A 31 5.12 5.57 3.57
C VAL A 31 4.99 4.07 3.25
N VAL A 32 5.56 3.19 4.06
CA VAL A 32 5.47 1.73 3.86
C VAL A 32 4.02 1.28 3.96
N ASP A 33 3.31 1.69 5.01
CA ASP A 33 1.90 1.36 5.20
C ASP A 33 1.02 2.04 4.15
N LEU A 34 1.21 3.34 3.92
CA LEU A 34 0.41 4.12 2.97
C LEU A 34 0.55 3.60 1.53
N SER A 35 1.78 3.39 1.06
CA SER A 35 2.01 2.90 -0.30
C SER A 35 1.48 1.48 -0.47
N THR A 36 1.64 0.62 0.53
CA THR A 36 1.10 -0.75 0.52
C THR A 36 -0.43 -0.73 0.49
N PHE A 37 -1.07 0.07 1.34
CA PHE A 37 -2.52 0.22 1.37
C PHE A 37 -3.06 0.75 0.04
N LEU A 38 -2.47 1.84 -0.47
CA LEU A 38 -2.88 2.42 -1.74
C LEU A 38 -2.74 1.42 -2.88
N CYS A 39 -1.67 0.62 -2.93
CA CYS A 39 -1.44 -0.30 -4.05
C CYS A 39 -2.25 -1.61 -3.95
N LEU A 40 -2.52 -2.12 -2.74
CA LEU A 40 -3.20 -3.41 -2.55
C LEU A 40 -4.70 -3.28 -2.27
N CYS A 41 -5.16 -2.19 -1.66
CA CYS A 41 -6.54 -2.05 -1.18
C CYS A 41 -7.38 -1.08 -2.02
N CYS A 42 -6.76 -0.24 -2.85
CA CYS A 42 -7.49 0.70 -3.69
C CYS A 42 -7.49 0.24 -5.16
N THR A 43 -8.53 0.61 -5.90
CA THR A 43 -8.52 0.52 -7.37
C THR A 43 -7.65 1.63 -7.98
N ASN A 44 -7.32 1.55 -9.27
CA ASN A 44 -6.61 2.63 -9.97
C ASN A 44 -7.39 3.96 -9.91
N GLU A 45 -8.71 3.88 -10.06
CA GLU A 45 -9.61 5.03 -9.95
C GLU A 45 -9.55 5.66 -8.54
N MET A 46 -9.72 4.85 -7.50
CA MET A 46 -9.62 5.33 -6.12
C MET A 46 -8.24 5.93 -5.82
N ARG A 47 -7.16 5.28 -6.27
CA ARG A 47 -5.81 5.82 -6.07
C ARG A 47 -5.67 7.21 -6.68
N ARG A 48 -6.17 7.44 -7.89
CA ARG A 48 -6.07 8.74 -8.56
C ARG A 48 -7.00 9.78 -7.94
N ASP A 49 -8.25 9.41 -7.71
CA ASP A 49 -9.31 10.36 -7.38
C ASP A 49 -9.41 10.65 -5.88
N LYS A 50 -8.86 9.75 -5.04
CA LYS A 50 -8.89 9.82 -3.57
C LYS A 50 -7.51 9.89 -2.92
N PHE A 51 -6.43 10.01 -3.69
CA PHE A 51 -5.07 10.11 -3.14
C PHE A 51 -4.97 11.16 -2.03
N SER A 52 -5.33 12.41 -2.34
CA SER A 52 -5.21 13.52 -1.39
C SER A 52 -6.12 13.34 -0.18
N ASP A 53 -7.32 12.77 -0.35
CA ASP A 53 -8.26 12.52 0.74
C ASP A 53 -7.67 11.49 1.72
N ILE A 54 -7.09 10.40 1.19
CA ILE A 54 -6.47 9.33 1.98
C ILE A 54 -5.22 9.85 2.72
N MET A 55 -4.33 10.57 2.02
CA MET A 55 -3.12 11.13 2.63
C MET A 55 -3.47 12.12 3.76
N ARG A 56 -4.50 12.96 3.54
CA ARG A 56 -4.98 13.91 4.55
C ARG A 56 -5.56 13.19 5.76
N ALA A 57 -6.44 12.23 5.56
CA ALA A 57 -7.05 11.46 6.64
C ALA A 57 -5.99 10.76 7.50
N TYR A 58 -4.99 10.14 6.87
CA TYR A 58 -3.88 9.52 7.60
C TYR A 58 -3.08 10.54 8.41
N HIS A 59 -2.72 11.68 7.80
CA HIS A 59 -1.95 12.72 8.45
C HIS A 59 -2.68 13.34 9.64
N ASP A 60 -3.96 13.65 9.49
CA ASP A 60 -4.78 14.25 10.54
C ASP A 60 -4.87 13.31 11.76
N SER A 61 -5.11 12.02 11.54
CA SER A 61 -5.12 11.02 12.62
C SER A 61 -3.75 10.81 13.26
N LEU A 62 -2.67 10.76 12.47
CA LEU A 62 -1.31 10.65 12.99
C LEU A 62 -0.96 11.87 13.86
N LYS A 63 -1.31 13.08 13.39
CA LYS A 63 -1.07 14.33 14.11
C LYS A 63 -1.80 14.36 15.44
N GLU A 64 -3.09 13.99 15.47
CA GLU A 64 -3.87 13.89 16.70
C GLU A 64 -3.19 12.97 17.71
N TYR A 65 -2.80 11.77 17.28
CA TYR A 65 -2.11 10.81 18.13
C TYR A 65 -0.76 11.33 18.66
N LEU A 66 0.07 11.94 17.81
CA LEU A 66 1.38 12.46 18.22
C LEU A 66 1.25 13.66 19.18
N LEU A 67 0.22 14.49 19.01
CA LEU A 67 -0.10 15.59 19.93
C LEU A 67 -0.51 15.04 21.30
N GLU A 68 -1.41 14.05 21.34
CA GLU A 68 -1.83 13.39 22.59
C GLU A 68 -0.67 12.72 23.32
N ALA A 69 0.25 12.11 22.57
CA ALA A 69 1.45 11.48 23.10
C ALA A 69 2.55 12.49 23.51
N GLY A 70 2.38 13.79 23.22
CA GLY A 70 3.35 14.83 23.57
C GLY A 70 4.66 14.79 22.76
N VAL A 71 4.64 14.17 21.58
CA VAL A 71 5.83 13.96 20.71
C VAL A 71 5.66 14.58 19.32
N TRP A 72 4.68 15.46 19.14
CA TRP A 72 4.47 16.18 17.89
C TRP A 72 5.66 17.07 17.56
N ASP A 73 6.14 16.94 16.32
CA ASP A 73 7.18 17.77 15.73
C ASP A 73 6.75 18.20 14.33
N MET A 74 6.60 19.52 14.13
CA MET A 74 6.16 20.08 12.85
C MET A 74 7.21 19.93 11.75
N GLU A 75 8.50 19.92 12.10
CA GLU A 75 9.59 19.78 11.12
C GLU A 75 9.69 18.34 10.60
N VAL A 76 9.28 17.36 11.41
CA VAL A 76 9.36 15.93 11.06
C VAL A 76 8.05 15.37 10.54
N TYR A 77 6.90 15.83 11.05
CA TYR A 77 5.59 15.23 10.78
C TYR A 77 4.59 16.18 10.11
N SER A 78 5.04 17.27 9.50
CA SER A 78 4.14 18.10 8.67
C SER A 78 3.56 17.31 7.49
N TYR A 79 2.45 17.82 6.95
CA TYR A 79 1.79 17.18 5.81
C TYR A 79 2.68 17.22 4.57
N GLU A 80 3.42 18.31 4.40
CA GLU A 80 4.36 18.52 3.32
C GLU A 80 5.52 17.52 3.39
N VAL A 81 6.04 17.25 4.59
CA VAL A 81 7.07 16.22 4.80
C VAL A 81 6.52 14.83 4.49
N LEU A 82 5.30 14.50 4.93
CA LEU A 82 4.66 13.22 4.59
C LEU A 82 4.53 13.03 3.06
N LEU A 83 4.15 14.08 2.33
CA LEU A 83 4.04 14.02 0.87
C LEU A 83 5.40 13.83 0.19
N GLU A 84 6.44 14.52 0.66
CA GLU A 84 7.79 14.37 0.12
C GLU A 84 8.37 12.98 0.44
N ASP A 85 8.15 12.47 1.65
CA ASP A 85 8.53 11.11 2.02
C ASP A 85 7.78 10.08 1.16
N PHE A 86 6.48 10.29 0.92
CA PHE A 86 5.71 9.43 0.03
C PHE A 86 6.26 9.47 -1.40
N LYS A 87 6.63 10.64 -1.91
CA LYS A 87 7.27 10.76 -3.22
C LYS A 87 8.57 9.95 -3.27
N ARG A 88 9.37 9.95 -2.22
CA ARG A 88 10.64 9.21 -2.18
C ARG A 88 10.46 7.70 -2.02
N GLY A 89 9.43 7.25 -1.29
CA GLY A 89 9.24 5.85 -0.93
C GLY A 89 8.05 5.13 -1.60
N GLY A 90 7.20 5.84 -2.35
CA GLY A 90 5.93 5.32 -2.86
C GLY A 90 6.07 4.12 -3.83
N LEU A 91 7.24 3.98 -4.47
CA LEU A 91 7.56 2.82 -5.31
C LEU A 91 7.55 1.49 -4.52
N PHE A 92 7.77 1.54 -3.21
CA PHE A 92 7.74 0.35 -2.34
C PHE A 92 6.42 -0.41 -2.47
N GLY A 93 5.28 0.29 -2.34
CA GLY A 93 3.96 -0.31 -2.47
C GLY A 93 3.72 -0.95 -3.84
N PHE A 94 4.28 -0.39 -4.92
CA PHE A 94 4.20 -0.99 -6.25
C PHE A 94 4.98 -2.31 -6.33
N ILE A 95 6.19 -2.37 -5.78
CA ILE A 95 6.97 -3.61 -5.70
C ILE A 95 6.16 -4.69 -4.96
N ILE A 96 5.58 -4.33 -3.81
CA ILE A 96 4.71 -5.25 -3.05
C ILE A 96 3.51 -5.71 -3.89
N ALA A 97 2.88 -4.81 -4.64
CA ALA A 97 1.73 -5.12 -5.49
C ALA A 97 2.06 -6.08 -6.64
N THR A 98 3.24 -5.96 -7.26
CA THR A 98 3.67 -6.89 -8.33
C THR A 98 3.73 -8.36 -7.87
N PHE A 99 3.96 -8.59 -6.58
CA PHE A 99 3.99 -9.93 -5.97
C PHE A 99 2.63 -10.37 -5.42
N HIS A 100 1.92 -9.48 -4.71
CA HIS A 100 0.71 -9.85 -3.96
C HIS A 100 -0.58 -9.79 -4.77
N LEU A 101 -0.72 -8.85 -5.71
CA LEU A 101 -1.97 -8.73 -6.49
C LEU A 101 -2.36 -9.99 -7.28
N PRO A 102 -1.43 -10.73 -7.92
CA PRO A 102 -1.84 -11.96 -8.59
C PRO A 102 -2.46 -13.00 -7.66
N VAL A 103 -2.06 -13.02 -6.39
CA VAL A 103 -2.66 -13.89 -5.37
C VAL A 103 -4.04 -13.36 -4.97
N LEU A 104 -4.14 -12.07 -4.67
CA LEU A 104 -5.38 -11.44 -4.21
C LEU A 104 -6.49 -11.49 -5.26
N LEU A 105 -6.13 -11.40 -6.54
CA LEU A 105 -7.05 -11.54 -7.66
C LEU A 105 -7.32 -13.02 -8.04
N GLY A 106 -6.72 -13.97 -7.33
CA GLY A 106 -6.93 -15.40 -7.52
C GLY A 106 -6.25 -16.00 -8.76
N TYR A 107 -5.39 -15.24 -9.46
CA TYR A 107 -4.61 -15.75 -10.58
C TYR A 107 -3.53 -16.74 -10.14
N LEU A 108 -3.04 -16.62 -8.90
CA LEU A 108 -2.13 -17.56 -8.28
C LEU A 108 -2.65 -18.07 -6.95
N LYS A 109 -2.20 -19.27 -6.60
CA LYS A 109 -2.42 -19.85 -5.28
C LYS A 109 -1.14 -19.79 -4.46
N MET A 110 -1.27 -19.39 -3.19
CA MET A 110 -0.13 -19.20 -2.29
C MET A 110 0.69 -20.45 -2.08
N ASP A 111 0.05 -21.63 -1.99
CA ASP A 111 0.73 -22.93 -1.87
C ASP A 111 1.72 -23.17 -3.02
N LYS A 112 1.30 -22.90 -4.25
CA LYS A 112 2.16 -23.02 -5.44
C LYS A 112 3.30 -22.03 -5.45
N ILE A 113 3.06 -20.79 -5.01
CA ILE A 113 4.10 -19.76 -4.90
C ILE A 113 5.14 -20.21 -3.87
N VAL A 114 4.72 -20.64 -2.68
CA VAL A 114 5.64 -21.09 -1.62
C VAL A 114 6.48 -22.29 -2.10
N GLU A 115 5.87 -23.25 -2.79
CA GLU A 115 6.59 -24.38 -3.39
C GLU A 115 7.63 -23.92 -4.42
N GLU A 116 7.26 -23.04 -5.35
CA GLU A 116 8.18 -22.52 -6.35
C GLU A 116 9.29 -21.68 -5.75
N LEU A 117 8.97 -20.77 -4.83
CA LEU A 117 9.95 -19.95 -4.12
C LEU A 117 10.98 -20.80 -3.39
N SER A 118 10.53 -21.90 -2.75
CA SER A 118 11.42 -22.86 -2.10
C SER A 118 12.35 -23.57 -3.09
N ARG A 119 11.90 -23.76 -4.34
CA ARG A 119 12.64 -24.48 -5.39
C ARG A 119 13.62 -23.59 -6.16
N ILE A 120 13.22 -22.39 -6.55
CA ILE A 120 13.98 -21.53 -7.49
C ILE A 120 14.38 -20.18 -6.89
N GLY A 121 13.86 -19.81 -5.73
CA GLY A 121 14.10 -18.52 -5.08
C GLY A 121 13.27 -17.37 -5.67
N MET A 122 13.18 -16.27 -4.91
CA MET A 122 12.38 -15.09 -5.24
C MET A 122 12.72 -14.48 -6.60
N LEU A 123 14.02 -14.24 -6.85
CA LEU A 123 14.45 -13.53 -8.06
C LEU A 123 14.09 -14.30 -9.34
N GLU A 124 14.29 -15.61 -9.34
CA GLU A 124 14.03 -16.44 -10.50
C GLU A 124 12.52 -16.63 -10.72
N HIS A 125 11.74 -16.72 -9.64
CA HIS A 125 10.28 -16.74 -9.73
C HIS A 125 9.75 -15.47 -10.41
N VAL A 126 10.20 -14.28 -9.97
CA VAL A 126 9.78 -13.00 -10.55
C VAL A 126 10.13 -12.92 -12.04
N LYS A 127 11.32 -13.38 -12.45
CA LYS A 127 11.73 -13.37 -13.88
C LYS A 127 10.86 -14.26 -14.77
N ARG A 128 10.35 -15.36 -14.23
CA ARG A 128 9.52 -16.32 -14.97
C ARG A 128 8.05 -15.92 -14.98
N TYR A 129 7.67 -15.03 -14.07
CA TYR A 129 6.29 -14.64 -13.90
C TYR A 129 5.79 -13.84 -15.11
N LYS A 130 4.72 -14.33 -15.72
CA LYS A 130 4.03 -13.63 -16.82
C LYS A 130 2.70 -13.12 -16.30
N TYR A 131 2.55 -11.80 -16.25
CA TYR A 131 1.29 -11.15 -15.96
C TYR A 131 0.32 -11.35 -17.13
N ASN A 132 -0.95 -11.61 -16.82
CA ASN A 132 -2.00 -11.55 -17.84
C ASN A 132 -2.26 -10.09 -18.24
N GLU A 133 -3.06 -9.87 -19.29
CA GLU A 133 -3.32 -8.53 -19.82
C GLU A 133 -3.98 -7.60 -18.80
N GLU A 134 -4.94 -8.11 -18.04
CA GLU A 134 -5.67 -7.34 -17.01
C GLU A 134 -4.74 -6.85 -15.90
N LEU A 135 -3.94 -7.74 -15.32
CA LEU A 135 -2.98 -7.39 -14.27
C LEU A 135 -1.86 -6.49 -14.79
N SER A 136 -1.40 -6.72 -16.03
CA SER A 136 -0.42 -5.84 -16.68
C SER A 136 -0.95 -4.42 -16.81
N LYS A 137 -2.23 -4.26 -17.19
CA LYS A 137 -2.89 -2.95 -17.28
C LYS A 137 -3.03 -2.30 -15.90
N ILE A 138 -3.46 -3.06 -14.90
CA ILE A 138 -3.57 -2.57 -13.52
C ILE A 138 -2.23 -2.02 -13.04
N LEU A 139 -1.14 -2.78 -13.19
CA LEU A 139 0.20 -2.38 -12.77
C LEU A 139 0.74 -1.19 -13.59
N ALA A 140 0.49 -1.16 -14.90
CA ALA A 140 0.90 -0.04 -15.75
C ALA A 140 0.25 1.29 -15.30
N ASP A 141 -1.06 1.28 -15.04
CA ASP A 141 -1.79 2.44 -14.53
C ASP A 141 -1.26 2.89 -13.15
N MET A 142 -0.93 1.95 -12.26
CA MET A 142 -0.30 2.30 -10.97
C MET A 142 1.05 2.99 -11.18
N LEU A 143 1.87 2.48 -12.09
CA LEU A 143 3.17 3.04 -12.38
C LEU A 143 3.06 4.44 -13.00
N LEU A 144 2.07 4.67 -13.86
CA LEU A 144 1.75 6.00 -14.39
C LEU A 144 1.32 6.96 -13.29
N HIS A 145 0.47 6.52 -12.36
CA HIS A 145 0.09 7.34 -11.21
C HIS A 145 1.30 7.70 -10.33
N LEU A 146 2.18 6.74 -10.04
CA LEU A 146 3.42 7.00 -9.30
C LEU A 146 4.36 7.95 -10.04
N LYS A 147 4.42 7.85 -11.38
CA LYS A 147 5.16 8.81 -12.21
C LYS A 147 4.60 10.23 -12.05
N ASP A 148 3.29 10.39 -12.11
CA ASP A 148 2.61 11.68 -12.00
C ASP A 148 2.80 12.32 -10.60
N LEU A 149 2.87 11.49 -9.56
CA LEU A 149 3.24 11.92 -8.20
C LEU A 149 4.74 12.23 -8.03
N GLY A 150 5.56 11.95 -9.05
CA GLY A 150 7.00 12.17 -9.02
C GLY A 150 7.77 11.09 -8.24
N CYS A 151 7.18 9.92 -7.99
CA CYS A 151 7.81 8.87 -7.21
C CYS A 151 8.94 8.12 -7.94
N LEU A 152 9.08 8.34 -9.24
CA LEU A 152 10.07 7.66 -10.09
C LEU A 152 11.32 8.51 -10.35
N THR A 153 11.44 9.71 -9.77
CA THR A 153 12.59 10.59 -10.02
C THR A 153 13.85 10.22 -9.23
N PHE A 154 13.74 9.26 -8.32
CA PHE A 154 14.82 8.88 -7.39
C PHE A 154 15.52 7.56 -7.77
N PHE A 155 15.16 6.95 -8.91
CA PHE A 155 15.63 5.63 -9.34
C PHE A 155 16.07 5.63 -10.81
#